data_AF-A0A7V5EX67-F1
#
_entry.id   AF-A0A7V5EX67-F1
#
_cell.length_a   1.000
_cell.length_b   1.000
_cell.length_c   1.000
_cell.angle_alpha   90.00
_cell.angle_beta   90.00
_cell.angle_gamma   90.00
#
_symmetry.space_group_name_H-M   'P 1'
#
loop_
_entity.id
_entity.type
_entity.pdbx_description
1 polymer ?
#
loop_
_entity_poly.entity_id
_entity_poly.type
_entity_poly.pdbx_seq_one_letter_code
_entity_poly.pdbx_strand_id
1 'polypeptide(L)'
;MPDDATARLLEELTACRTELAEDPSPERRAALTRRIEALRRRLADIGRHPDSLRREAEAARRRVAEIDAMLIGGSWPERSRLPWLNDPDAYAADINRRIHDEYAAERERLVTRIGEIEALLEERSAEPGGS
;
A
#
# COMPACT_ATOMS: atom_id res chain seq x y z
N MET A 1 25.81 -14.81 -8.85
CA MET A 1 24.52 -15.49 -9.08
C MET A 1 23.48 -14.74 -8.26
N PRO A 2 22.30 -14.40 -8.80
CA PRO A 2 21.19 -13.96 -7.95
C PRO A 2 20.97 -15.03 -6.87
N ASP A 3 20.62 -14.63 -5.65
CA ASP A 3 20.17 -15.62 -4.66
C ASP A 3 18.92 -16.34 -5.17
N ASP A 4 18.63 -17.50 -4.59
CA ASP A 4 17.51 -18.35 -4.98
C ASP A 4 16.15 -17.64 -4.92
N ALA A 5 15.95 -16.69 -4.01
CA ALA A 5 14.73 -15.89 -3.90
C ALA A 5 14.62 -14.89 -5.07
N THR A 6 15.71 -14.20 -5.41
CA THR A 6 15.76 -13.30 -6.57
C THR A 6 15.51 -14.08 -7.87
N ALA A 7 16.08 -15.28 -8.01
CA ALA A 7 15.86 -16.15 -9.17
C ALA A 7 14.38 -16.55 -9.31
N ARG A 8 13.74 -16.98 -8.22
CA ARG A 8 12.30 -17.33 -8.20
C ARG A 8 11.40 -16.16 -8.61
N LEU A 9 11.72 -14.94 -8.16
CA LEU A 9 10.95 -13.76 -8.53
C LEU A 9 11.08 -13.41 -10.03
N LEU A 10 12.26 -13.63 -10.62
CA LEU A 10 12.47 -13.44 -12.06
C LEU A 10 11.74 -14.50 -12.89
N GLU A 11 11.72 -15.75 -12.41
CA GLU A 11 10.94 -16.84 -13.03
C GLU A 11 9.45 -16.53 -13.00
N GLU A 12 8.91 -16.13 -11.83
CA GLU A 12 7.50 -15.77 -11.70
C GLU A 12 7.14 -14.56 -12.59
N LEU A 13 7.99 -13.54 -12.64
CA LEU A 13 7.81 -12.38 -13.50
C LEU A 13 7.76 -12.77 -14.98
N THR A 14 8.61 -13.72 -15.37
CA THR A 14 8.65 -14.25 -16.74
C THR A 14 7.39 -15.03 -17.05
N ALA A 15 6.95 -15.92 -16.15
CA ALA A 15 5.70 -16.67 -16.28
C ALA A 15 4.48 -15.74 -16.45
N CYS A 16 4.37 -14.71 -15.61
CA CYS A 16 3.28 -13.73 -15.71
C CYS A 16 3.30 -12.98 -17.04
N ARG A 17 4.49 -12.63 -17.57
CA ARG A 17 4.64 -11.95 -18.87
C ARG A 17 4.26 -12.84 -20.03
N THR A 18 4.64 -14.11 -19.99
CA THR A 18 4.24 -15.11 -20.99
C THR A 18 2.73 -15.27 -20.99
N GLU A 19 2.12 -15.46 -19.82
CA GLU A 19 0.66 -15.57 -19.71
C GLU A 19 -0.06 -14.31 -20.20
N LEU A 20 0.48 -13.12 -19.92
CA LEU A 20 -0.06 -11.86 -20.43
C LEU A 20 0.02 -11.75 -21.97
N ALA A 21 1.02 -12.38 -22.58
CA ALA A 21 1.21 -12.40 -24.03
C ALA A 21 0.26 -13.37 -24.74
N GLU A 22 -0.33 -14.33 -24.02
CA GLU A 22 -1.34 -15.27 -24.53
C GLU A 22 -2.75 -14.65 -24.65
N ASP A 23 -2.85 -13.32 -24.53
CA ASP A 23 -4.09 -12.54 -24.63
C ASP A 23 -5.21 -13.05 -23.69
N PRO A 24 -4.98 -13.01 -22.37
CA PRO A 24 -5.94 -13.49 -21.39
C PRO A 24 -7.17 -12.56 -21.31
N SER A 25 -8.24 -13.03 -20.66
CA SER A 25 -9.46 -12.22 -20.45
C SER A 25 -9.14 -10.86 -19.83
N PRO A 26 -9.98 -9.83 -20.03
CA PRO A 26 -9.73 -8.49 -19.47
C PRO A 26 -9.48 -8.49 -17.95
N GLU A 27 -10.22 -9.31 -17.20
CA GLU A 27 -10.04 -9.45 -15.74
C GLU A 27 -8.68 -10.07 -15.41
N ARG A 28 -8.30 -11.13 -16.13
CA ARG A 28 -7.04 -11.83 -15.94
C ARG A 28 -5.84 -10.97 -16.35
N ARG A 29 -5.96 -10.20 -17.44
CA ARG A 29 -5.01 -9.19 -17.89
C ARG A 29 -4.77 -8.12 -16.82
N ALA A 30 -5.83 -7.63 -16.19
CA ALA A 30 -5.73 -6.64 -15.11
C ALA A 30 -5.00 -7.24 -13.89
N ALA A 31 -5.34 -8.47 -13.51
CA ALA A 31 -4.68 -9.17 -12.41
C ALA A 31 -3.18 -9.43 -12.67
N LEU A 32 -2.83 -9.90 -13.88
CA LEU A 32 -1.45 -10.15 -14.28
C LEU A 32 -0.63 -8.87 -14.33
N THR A 33 -1.19 -7.77 -14.86
CA THR A 33 -0.51 -6.46 -14.87
C THR A 33 -0.17 -6.02 -13.44
N ARG A 34 -1.13 -6.11 -12.51
CA ARG A 34 -0.89 -5.78 -11.09
C ARG A 34 0.18 -6.68 -10.47
N ARG A 35 0.15 -7.99 -10.78
CA ARG A 35 1.15 -8.94 -10.27
C ARG A 35 2.55 -8.64 -10.79
N ILE A 36 2.68 -8.35 -12.09
CA ILE A 36 3.95 -7.97 -12.74
C ILE A 36 4.52 -6.70 -12.11
N GLU A 37 3.68 -5.69 -11.87
CA GLU A 37 4.12 -4.46 -11.20
C GLU A 37 4.61 -4.72 -9.78
N ALA A 38 3.91 -5.53 -9.01
CA ALA A 38 4.32 -5.93 -7.66
C ALA A 38 5.67 -6.68 -7.67
N LEU A 39 5.85 -7.64 -8.59
CA LEU A 39 7.10 -8.38 -8.75
C LEU A 39 8.27 -7.46 -9.14
N ARG A 40 8.05 -6.51 -10.05
CA ARG A 40 9.06 -5.51 -10.44
C ARG A 40 9.47 -4.62 -9.27
N ARG A 41 8.50 -4.16 -8.47
CA ARG A 41 8.79 -3.36 -7.27
C ARG A 41 9.61 -4.18 -6.27
N ARG A 42 9.20 -5.41 -5.97
CA ARG A 42 9.93 -6.30 -5.06
C ARG A 42 11.37 -6.54 -5.52
N LEU A 43 11.58 -6.80 -6.80
CA LEU A 43 12.93 -6.93 -7.40
C LEU A 43 13.75 -5.64 -7.25
N ALA A 44 13.14 -4.46 -7.44
CA ALA A 44 13.83 -3.19 -7.24
C ALA A 44 14.20 -2.96 -5.76
N ASP A 45 13.35 -3.40 -4.82
CA ASP A 45 13.58 -3.22 -3.39
C ASP A 45 14.62 -4.18 -2.82
N ILE A 46 14.79 -5.38 -3.39
CA ILE A 46 15.83 -6.35 -2.96
C ILE A 46 17.22 -5.72 -2.92
N GLY A 47 17.56 -4.87 -3.89
CA GLY A 47 18.85 -4.18 -3.93
C GLY A 47 18.97 -2.98 -2.98
N ARG A 48 17.90 -2.56 -2.31
CA ARG A 48 17.90 -1.35 -1.46
C ARG A 48 18.38 -1.65 -0.05
N HIS A 49 19.06 -0.68 0.54
CA HIS A 49 19.50 -0.75 1.93
C HIS A 49 18.28 -0.82 2.89
N PRO A 50 18.27 -1.71 3.91
CA PRO A 50 17.16 -1.85 4.85
C PRO A 50 16.69 -0.54 5.48
N ASP A 51 17.61 0.35 5.85
CA ASP A 51 17.25 1.65 6.45
C ASP A 51 16.55 2.59 5.47
N SER A 52 16.83 2.51 4.16
CA SER A 52 16.09 3.26 3.16
C SER A 52 14.64 2.80 3.09
N LEU A 53 14.43 1.49 3.12
CA LEU A 53 13.09 0.89 3.13
C LEU A 53 12.33 1.24 4.42
N ARG A 54 12.99 1.20 5.58
CA ARG A 54 12.39 1.60 6.87
C ARG A 54 11.92 3.07 6.86
N ARG A 55 12.75 3.98 6.34
CA ARG A 55 12.38 5.41 6.23
C ARG A 55 11.20 5.62 5.28
N GLU A 56 11.14 4.88 4.18
CA GLU A 56 10.01 4.93 3.26
C GLU A 56 8.72 4.44 3.93
N ALA A 57 8.77 3.30 4.63
CA ALA A 57 7.63 2.79 5.38
C ALA A 57 7.19 3.77 6.48
N GLU A 58 8.13 4.42 7.16
CA GLU A 58 7.82 5.46 8.15
C GLU A 58 7.14 6.68 7.52
N ALA A 59 7.64 7.17 6.39
CA ALA A 59 7.02 8.28 5.66
C ALA A 59 5.60 7.91 5.19
N ALA A 60 5.40 6.68 4.70
CA ALA A 60 4.09 6.18 4.32
C ALA A 60 3.13 6.09 5.53
N ARG A 61 3.60 5.61 6.69
CA ARG A 61 2.79 5.56 7.93
C ARG A 61 2.38 6.95 8.38
N ARG A 62 3.28 7.94 8.31
CA ARG A 62 2.96 9.33 8.61
C ARG A 62 1.87 9.86 7.67
N ARG A 63 1.97 9.56 6.37
CA ARG A 63 0.96 9.98 5.40
C ARG A 63 -0.40 9.32 5.64
N VAL A 64 -0.43 8.03 5.99
CA VAL A 64 -1.68 7.36 6.41
C VAL A 64 -2.27 8.02 7.65
N ALA A 65 -1.43 8.34 8.65
CA ALA A 65 -1.88 9.03 9.86
C ALA A 65 -2.40 10.45 9.57
N GLU A 66 -1.80 11.17 8.62
CA GLU A 66 -2.31 12.47 8.16
C GLU A 66 -3.70 12.35 7.54
N ILE A 67 -3.92 11.36 6.66
CA ILE A 67 -5.24 11.09 6.06
C ILE A 67 -6.26 10.74 7.14
N ASP A 68 -5.89 9.84 8.07
CA ASP A 68 -6.77 9.41 9.15
C ASP A 68 -7.08 10.57 10.12
N ALA A 69 -6.16 11.53 10.30
CA ALA A 69 -6.37 12.72 11.12
C ALA A 69 -7.30 13.77 10.47
N MET A 70 -7.53 13.70 9.15
CA MET A 70 -8.53 14.55 8.48
C MET A 70 -9.96 14.13 8.84
N LEU A 71 -10.17 12.89 9.27
CA LEU A 71 -11.49 12.37 9.60
C LEU A 71 -12.05 13.07 10.84
N ILE A 72 -13.30 13.49 10.74
CA ILE A 72 -14.07 14.02 11.84
C ILE A 72 -14.39 12.88 12.79
N GLY A 73 -13.77 12.91 13.97
CA GLY A 73 -13.98 11.93 15.03
C GLY A 73 -15.36 12.03 15.68
N GLY A 74 -15.82 10.93 16.28
CA GLY A 74 -17.19 10.79 16.82
C GLY A 74 -17.56 11.76 17.95
N SER A 75 -16.61 12.45 18.59
CA SER A 75 -16.90 13.48 19.59
C SER A 75 -17.13 14.88 18.99
N TRP A 76 -16.91 15.07 17.68
CA TRP A 76 -17.08 16.37 17.02
C TRP A 76 -18.55 16.82 16.99
N PRO A 77 -19.55 15.98 16.69
CA PRO A 77 -20.97 16.38 16.74
C PRO A 77 -21.39 16.95 18.10
N GLU A 78 -20.93 16.35 19.20
CA GLU A 78 -21.23 16.81 20.57
C GLU A 78 -20.58 18.15 20.91
N ARG A 79 -19.39 18.41 20.37
CA ARG A 79 -18.65 19.67 20.57
C ARG A 79 -19.13 20.78 19.64
N SER A 80 -19.58 20.41 18.45
CA SER A 80 -20.03 21.31 17.39
C SER A 80 -21.52 21.60 17.51
N ARG A 81 -21.93 22.13 18.67
CA ARG A 81 -23.28 22.67 18.87
C ARG A 81 -23.41 24.05 18.21
N LEU A 82 -23.23 24.08 16.90
CA LEU A 82 -23.31 25.30 16.11
C LEU A 82 -24.79 25.61 15.83
N PRO A 83 -25.28 26.83 16.11
CA PRO A 83 -26.71 27.17 16.00
C PRO A 83 -27.30 27.03 14.59
N TRP A 84 -26.45 26.99 13.57
CA TRP A 84 -26.83 26.92 12.15
C TRP A 84 -26.67 25.51 11.56
N LEU A 85 -26.17 24.54 12.32
CA LEU A 85 -25.94 23.18 11.88
C LEU A 85 -27.06 22.27 12.39
N ASN A 86 -28.04 21.97 11.54
CA ASN A 86 -29.23 21.19 11.90
C ASN A 86 -28.91 19.75 12.28
N ASP A 87 -27.92 19.14 11.60
CA ASP A 87 -27.52 17.75 11.81
C ASP A 87 -25.99 17.62 11.74
N PRO A 88 -25.31 17.75 12.89
CA PRO A 88 -23.86 17.63 12.98
C PRO A 88 -23.35 16.23 12.62
N ASP A 89 -24.13 15.18 12.86
CA ASP A 89 -23.76 13.81 12.52
C ASP A 89 -23.77 13.59 11.01
N ALA A 90 -24.83 14.04 10.33
CA ALA A 90 -24.91 13.97 8.86
C ALA A 90 -23.82 14.80 8.18
N TYR A 91 -23.48 15.97 8.75
CA TYR A 91 -22.38 16.78 8.26
C TYR A 91 -21.03 16.08 8.39
N ALA A 92 -20.74 15.51 9.57
CA ALA A 92 -19.52 14.76 9.80
C ALA A 92 -19.41 13.55 8.86
N ALA A 93 -20.52 12.84 8.64
CA ALA A 93 -20.59 11.71 7.72
C ALA A 93 -20.31 12.14 6.26
N ASP A 94 -20.86 13.26 5.79
CA ASP A 94 -20.60 13.77 4.43
C ASP A 94 -19.13 14.15 4.24
N ILE A 95 -18.53 14.85 5.20
CA ILE A 95 -17.11 15.23 5.13
C ILE A 95 -16.22 13.98 5.15
N ASN A 96 -16.46 13.04 6.06
CA ASN A 96 -15.69 11.79 6.13
C ASN A 96 -15.84 10.98 4.85
N ARG A 97 -17.03 10.92 4.27
CA ARG A 97 -17.25 10.26 2.97
C ARG A 97 -16.40 10.90 1.88
N ARG A 98 -16.38 12.23 1.78
CA ARG A 98 -15.56 12.94 0.76
C ARG A 98 -14.06 12.68 0.94
N ILE A 99 -13.59 12.72 2.19
CA ILE A 99 -12.18 12.38 2.51
C ILE A 99 -11.89 10.94 2.11
N HIS A 100 -12.79 9.99 2.39
CA HIS A 100 -12.63 8.62 1.95
C HIS A 100 -12.60 8.51 0.43
N ASP A 101 -13.53 9.14 -0.30
CA ASP A 101 -13.56 9.09 -1.76
C ASP A 101 -12.29 9.68 -2.39
N GLU A 102 -11.77 10.78 -1.82
CA GLU A 102 -10.56 11.46 -2.29
C GLU A 102 -9.29 10.63 -2.00
N TYR A 103 -9.18 10.06 -0.80
CA TYR A 103 -7.94 9.44 -0.32
C TYR A 103 -7.96 7.91 -0.29
N ALA A 104 -9.06 7.24 -0.60
CA ALA A 104 -9.16 5.77 -0.51
C ALA A 104 -8.05 5.07 -1.30
N ALA A 105 -7.88 5.45 -2.57
CA ALA A 105 -6.86 4.85 -3.43
C ALA A 105 -5.43 5.18 -2.95
N GLU A 106 -5.18 6.38 -2.43
CA GLU A 106 -3.88 6.73 -1.87
C GLU A 106 -3.58 5.91 -0.61
N ARG A 107 -4.53 5.88 0.33
CA ARG A 107 -4.42 5.15 1.59
C ARG A 107 -4.20 3.66 1.36
N GLU A 108 -4.97 3.04 0.45
CA GLU A 108 -4.80 1.63 0.09
C GLU A 108 -3.40 1.37 -0.48
N ARG A 109 -2.92 2.22 -1.39
CA ARG A 109 -1.55 2.11 -1.94
C ARG A 109 -0.49 2.21 -0.84
N LEU A 110 -0.62 3.15 0.09
CA LEU A 110 0.33 3.35 1.18
C LEU A 110 0.35 2.16 2.15
N VAL A 111 -0.83 1.67 2.54
CA VAL A 111 -0.95 0.50 3.45
C VAL A 111 -0.37 -0.75 2.79
N THR A 112 -0.70 -0.98 1.53
CA THR A 112 -0.11 -2.09 0.74
C THR A 112 1.40 -1.97 0.71
N ARG A 113 1.91 -0.76 0.43
CA ARG A 113 3.35 -0.51 0.34
C ARG A 113 4.08 -0.74 1.66
N ILE A 114 3.49 -0.32 2.78
CA ILE A 114 4.04 -0.60 4.12
C ILE A 114 4.17 -2.11 4.33
N GLY A 115 3.13 -2.88 4.04
CA GLY A 115 3.14 -4.33 4.19
C GLY A 115 4.19 -5.02 3.29
N GLU A 116 4.33 -4.58 2.03
CA GLU A 116 5.37 -5.08 1.12
C GLU A 116 6.78 -4.86 1.69
N ILE A 117 7.05 -3.66 2.24
CA ILE A 117 8.35 -3.33 2.83
C ILE A 117 8.60 -4.14 4.10
N GLU A 118 7.61 -4.26 4.98
CA GLU A 118 7.73 -5.01 6.24
C GLU A 118 8.02 -6.48 5.98
N ALA A 119 7.29 -7.11 5.06
CA ALA A 119 7.52 -8.49 4.67
C ALA A 119 8.95 -8.70 4.14
N LEU A 120 9.44 -7.78 3.29
CA LEU A 120 10.81 -7.87 2.77
C LEU A 120 11.87 -7.70 3.86
N LEU A 121 11.64 -6.82 4.83
CA LEU A 121 12.56 -6.63 5.96
C LEU A 121 12.56 -7.82 6.91
N GLU A 122 11.41 -8.46 7.13
CA GLU A 122 11.26 -9.67 7.93
C GLU A 122 11.98 -10.85 7.27
N GLU A 123 11.78 -11.07 5.96
CA GLU A 123 12.47 -12.10 5.19
C GLU A 123 14.00 -11.98 5.33
N ARG A 124 14.55 -10.76 5.19
CA ARG A 124 15.99 -10.52 5.36
C ARG A 124 16.49 -10.70 6.80
N SER A 125 15.62 -10.49 7.78
CA SER A 125 15.98 -10.68 9.19
C SER A 125 15.93 -12.16 9.58
N ALA A 126 15.16 -12.96 8.85
CA ALA A 126 15.00 -14.39 9.05
C ALA A 126 16.07 -15.25 8.36
N GLU A 127 16.88 -14.68 7.46
CA GLU A 127 18.01 -15.38 6.84
C GLU A 127 19.14 -15.62 7.87
N PRO A 128 19.44 -16.87 8.24
CA PRO A 128 20.50 -17.16 9.20
C PRO A 128 21.86 -17.11 8.48
N GLY A 129 22.57 -15.99 8.61
CA GLY A 129 24.00 -15.90 8.28
C GLY A 129 24.38 -14.69 7.44
N GLY A 130 25.04 -13.72 8.07
CA GLY A 130 25.54 -12.53 7.38
C GLY A 130 26.38 -11.61 8.27
N SER A 131 27.28 -12.17 9.08
CA SER A 131 28.47 -11.49 9.61
C SER A 131 29.56 -12.53 9.85
#